data_AF-W7U155-F1
#
_entry.id   AF-W7U155-F1
#
_cell.length_a   1.000
_cell.length_b   1.000
_cell.length_c   1.000
_cell.angle_alpha   90.00
_cell.angle_beta   90.00
_cell.angle_gamma   90.00
#
_symmetry.space_group_name_H-M   'P 1'
#
loop_
_entity.id
_entity.type
_entity.pdbx_description
1 polymer ?
#
loop_
_entity_poly.entity_id
_entity_poly.type
_entity_poly.pdbx_seq_one_letter_code
_entity_poly.pdbx_strand_id
1 'polypeptide(L)'
;MAPMGVEKDKKDGVGEDAPKNGDNKKPEEEATTIVTTANLAADELEVIVHPLVLLSTVDHYNRVAKDTRKRVVGVLLGTTWRGRIDITNSFAVPFEEDLKNPLVWYLDHNYLESMFYMFKKINAKERIVGFYSTGPKIKENDLQIDEVFRRFSSAPVFVIIDVRRRWRG
;
A
#
# COMPACT_ATOMS: atom_id res chain seq x y z
N MET A 1 -32.65 28.59 -48.51
CA MET A 1 -34.10 28.85 -48.67
C MET A 1 -34.55 29.58 -47.41
N ALA A 2 -34.94 30.84 -47.54
CA ALA A 2 -35.61 31.67 -46.52
C ALA A 2 -36.97 32.08 -47.16
N PRO A 3 -38.04 32.46 -46.44
CA PRO A 3 -38.00 33.52 -45.43
C PRO A 3 -38.92 33.37 -44.19
N MET A 4 -38.79 34.38 -43.35
CA MET A 4 -39.57 34.79 -42.18
C MET A 4 -41.08 34.98 -42.46
N GLY A 5 -41.89 34.87 -41.40
CA GLY A 5 -43.26 35.37 -41.32
C GLY A 5 -43.81 35.29 -39.89
N VAL A 6 -44.16 36.44 -39.31
CA VAL A 6 -44.64 36.69 -37.95
C VAL A 6 -46.08 37.19 -38.02
N GLU A 7 -47.01 36.66 -37.21
CA GLU A 7 -48.17 37.36 -36.57
C GLU A 7 -48.96 36.32 -35.75
N LYS A 8 -48.96 36.31 -34.40
CA LYS A 8 -49.73 37.12 -33.42
C LYS A 8 -51.24 37.14 -33.64
N ASP A 9 -51.94 36.44 -32.74
CA ASP A 9 -53.18 36.95 -32.17
C ASP A 9 -53.06 37.03 -30.65
N LYS A 10 -53.50 38.16 -30.13
CA LYS A 10 -53.47 38.62 -28.75
C LYS A 10 -54.92 38.94 -28.38
N LYS A 11 -55.18 38.93 -27.06
CA LYS A 11 -56.23 39.67 -26.32
C LYS A 11 -57.43 38.84 -25.86
N ASP A 12 -58.01 39.06 -24.69
CA ASP A 12 -57.72 39.87 -23.48
C ASP A 12 -58.69 39.32 -22.41
N GLY A 13 -58.27 39.06 -21.15
CA GLY A 13 -58.74 39.80 -19.96
C GLY A 13 -60.04 39.24 -19.32
N VAL A 14 -60.42 39.35 -18.04
CA VAL A 14 -59.99 40.00 -16.77
C VAL A 14 -60.86 39.29 -15.69
N GLY A 15 -60.40 38.92 -14.48
CA GLY A 15 -60.20 39.77 -13.28
C GLY A 15 -60.19 38.92 -12.00
N GLU A 16 -59.24 39.21 -11.08
CA GLU A 16 -59.47 39.66 -9.67
C GLU A 16 -59.76 38.49 -8.70
N ASP A 17 -59.02 38.24 -7.62
CA ASP A 17 -58.58 39.12 -6.54
C ASP A 17 -57.20 38.73 -5.93
N ALA A 18 -56.54 39.71 -5.29
CA ALA A 18 -55.27 39.60 -4.58
C ALA A 18 -55.46 39.44 -3.03
N PRO A 19 -54.41 39.49 -2.18
CA PRO A 19 -53.86 38.36 -1.45
C PRO A 19 -54.03 38.48 0.09
N LYS A 20 -53.59 37.47 0.87
CA LYS A 20 -53.06 37.68 2.23
C LYS A 20 -52.31 36.49 2.81
N ASN A 21 -51.08 36.79 3.26
CA ASN A 21 -50.28 36.27 4.37
C ASN A 21 -50.46 34.80 4.77
N GLY A 22 -49.43 33.97 4.79
CA GLY A 22 -48.07 34.25 5.26
C GLY A 22 -47.86 33.41 6.51
N ASP A 23 -47.09 32.33 6.38
CA ASP A 23 -46.50 31.63 7.50
C ASP A 23 -45.16 31.02 7.07
N ASN A 24 -44.11 31.62 7.60
CA ASN A 24 -42.75 31.13 7.61
C ASN A 24 -42.69 29.74 8.27
N LYS A 25 -42.17 28.71 7.59
CA LYS A 25 -41.49 27.63 8.32
C LYS A 25 -40.48 26.81 7.48
N LYS A 26 -39.23 27.08 7.86
CA LYS A 26 -37.98 26.30 7.81
C LYS A 26 -37.33 25.98 6.45
N PRO A 27 -36.00 26.20 6.35
CA PRO A 27 -35.22 25.75 5.20
C PRO A 27 -35.23 24.23 5.14
N GLU A 28 -35.34 23.73 3.92
CA GLU A 28 -35.20 22.31 3.58
C GLU A 28 -33.87 21.80 4.12
N GLU A 29 -33.96 20.78 4.97
CA GLU A 29 -32.84 20.03 5.51
C GLU A 29 -32.25 19.23 4.34
N GLU A 30 -31.22 19.79 3.70
CA GLU A 30 -30.32 18.99 2.86
C GLU A 30 -29.84 17.82 3.71
N ALA A 31 -30.29 16.62 3.36
CA ALA A 31 -29.84 15.38 3.98
C ALA A 31 -28.33 15.26 3.75
N THR A 32 -27.57 15.83 4.68
CA THR A 32 -26.15 15.59 4.80
C THR A 32 -26.05 14.11 5.12
N THR A 33 -25.72 13.33 4.09
CA THR A 33 -25.34 11.94 4.29
C THR A 33 -24.10 12.00 5.15
N ILE A 34 -24.28 11.81 6.46
CA ILE A 34 -23.18 11.53 7.36
C ILE A 34 -22.68 10.17 6.88
N VAL A 35 -21.65 10.18 6.03
CA VAL A 35 -20.82 9.00 5.85
C VAL A 35 -20.17 8.83 7.20
N THR A 36 -20.80 8.03 8.06
CA THR A 36 -20.18 7.50 9.26
C THR A 36 -18.94 6.81 8.75
N THR A 37 -17.80 7.49 8.83
CA THR A 37 -16.50 6.85 8.84
C THR A 37 -16.64 5.81 9.93
N ALA A 38 -16.92 4.57 9.53
CA ALA A 38 -16.70 3.45 10.39
C ALA A 38 -15.29 3.69 10.91
N ASN A 39 -15.17 3.91 12.21
CA ASN A 39 -13.91 3.73 12.88
C ASN A 39 -13.51 2.30 12.54
N LEU A 40 -12.74 2.15 11.46
CA LEU A 40 -11.79 1.09 11.31
C LEU A 40 -10.86 1.35 12.49
N ALA A 41 -11.23 0.82 13.66
CA ALA A 41 -10.27 0.59 14.71
C ALA A 41 -9.14 -0.11 13.98
N ALA A 42 -8.02 0.60 13.80
CA ALA A 42 -6.82 0.00 13.27
C ALA A 42 -6.56 -1.15 14.23
N ASP A 43 -6.89 -2.36 13.81
CA ASP A 43 -6.53 -3.57 14.53
C ASP A 43 -5.04 -3.41 14.79
N GLU A 44 -4.63 -3.39 16.07
CA GLU A 44 -3.27 -3.05 16.45
C GLU A 44 -2.32 -4.02 15.72
N LEU A 45 -1.62 -3.51 14.70
CA LEU A 45 -0.78 -4.34 13.85
C LEU A 45 0.48 -4.70 14.63
N GLU A 46 0.52 -5.92 15.14
CA GLU A 46 1.67 -6.47 15.85
C GLU A 46 2.58 -7.20 14.85
N VAL A 47 3.84 -6.77 14.73
CA VAL A 47 4.83 -7.43 13.87
C VAL A 47 5.95 -7.99 14.73
N ILE A 48 6.11 -9.31 14.67
CA ILE A 48 7.14 -10.04 15.43
C ILE A 48 8.17 -10.59 14.46
N VAL A 49 9.42 -10.18 14.62
CA VAL A 49 10.55 -10.68 13.83
C VAL A 49 11.34 -11.68 14.66
N HIS A 50 11.38 -12.94 14.22
CA HIS A 50 12.17 -13.96 14.89
C HIS A 50 13.68 -13.72 14.69
N PRO A 51 14.54 -14.01 15.68
CA PRO A 51 15.98 -13.75 15.60
C PRO A 51 16.68 -14.42 14.41
N LEU A 52 16.17 -15.56 13.94
CA LEU A 52 16.68 -16.25 12.75
C LEU A 52 16.67 -15.33 11.52
N VAL A 53 15.63 -14.52 11.35
CA VAL A 53 15.48 -13.59 10.21
C VAL A 53 16.57 -12.52 10.24
N LEU A 54 16.89 -12.00 11.42
CA LEU A 54 17.96 -11.02 11.60
C LEU A 54 19.32 -11.63 11.25
N LEU A 55 19.58 -12.86 11.74
CA LEU A 55 20.82 -13.57 11.43
C LEU A 55 20.95 -13.87 9.93
N SER A 56 19.90 -14.37 9.29
CA SER A 56 19.86 -14.63 7.85
C SER A 56 20.06 -13.36 7.02
N THR A 57 19.47 -12.24 7.44
CA THR A 57 19.65 -10.96 6.74
C THR A 57 21.08 -10.43 6.85
N VAL A 58 21.68 -10.53 8.03
CA VAL A 58 23.08 -10.13 8.24
C VAL A 58 24.04 -11.01 7.44
N ASP A 59 23.81 -12.33 7.41
CA ASP A 59 24.59 -13.24 6.56
C ASP A 59 24.45 -12.88 5.07
N HIS A 60 23.22 -12.67 4.59
CA HIS A 60 22.95 -12.26 3.21
C HIS A 60 23.71 -10.97 2.85
N TYR A 61 23.64 -9.95 3.70
CA TYR A 61 24.40 -8.72 3.50
C TYR A 61 25.91 -8.98 3.41
N ASN A 62 26.45 -9.77 4.34
CA ASN A 62 27.88 -10.06 4.41
C ASN A 62 28.40 -10.78 3.16
N ARG A 63 27.57 -11.62 2.53
CA ARG A 63 27.93 -12.38 1.33
C ARG A 63 27.91 -11.54 0.05
N VAL A 64 27.06 -10.51 -0.03
CA VAL A 64 26.74 -9.83 -1.30
C VAL A 64 27.13 -8.35 -1.31
N ALA A 65 26.86 -7.63 -0.24
CA ALA A 65 26.92 -6.18 -0.22
C ALA A 65 27.92 -5.61 0.80
N LYS A 66 28.62 -6.48 1.55
CA LYS A 66 29.67 -6.07 2.48
C LYS A 66 30.73 -5.25 1.78
N ASP A 67 31.17 -4.17 2.42
CA ASP A 67 32.19 -3.26 1.91
C ASP A 67 31.80 -2.59 0.58
N THR A 68 30.51 -2.60 0.23
CA THR A 68 29.94 -1.89 -0.92
C THR A 68 28.96 -0.80 -0.46
N ARG A 69 28.47 -0.01 -1.43
CA ARG A 69 27.36 0.94 -1.23
C ARG A 69 25.99 0.35 -1.56
N LYS A 70 25.93 -0.96 -1.88
CA LYS A 70 24.69 -1.65 -2.23
C LYS A 70 23.93 -2.05 -0.98
N ARG A 71 22.63 -2.28 -1.15
CA ARG A 71 21.79 -2.99 -0.19
C ARG A 71 21.38 -4.34 -0.75
N VAL A 72 20.90 -5.21 0.13
CA VAL A 72 20.25 -6.46 -0.27
C VAL A 72 18.76 -6.39 0.02
N VAL A 73 17.98 -7.11 -0.79
CA VAL A 73 16.54 -7.29 -0.62
C VAL A 73 16.26 -8.79 -0.54
N GLY A 74 15.30 -9.17 0.29
CA GLY A 74 14.85 -10.55 0.36
C GLY A 74 13.42 -10.67 0.84
N VAL A 75 12.90 -11.89 0.78
CA VAL A 75 11.52 -12.21 1.12
C VAL A 75 11.39 -12.57 2.58
N LEU A 76 10.30 -12.12 3.20
CA LEU A 76 9.91 -12.50 4.55
C LEU A 76 8.82 -13.56 4.50
N LEU A 77 9.06 -14.65 5.24
CA LEU A 77 8.15 -15.77 5.38
C LEU A 77 7.61 -15.83 6.80
N GLY A 78 6.33 -16.18 6.92
CA GLY A 78 5.68 -16.21 8.21
C GLY A 78 4.20 -16.55 8.11
N THR A 79 3.48 -16.17 9.17
CA THR A 79 2.03 -16.32 9.28
C THR A 79 1.40 -15.03 9.73
N THR A 80 0.16 -14.80 9.30
CA THR A 80 -0.65 -13.65 9.70
C THR A 80 -1.92 -14.15 10.37
N TRP A 81 -2.26 -13.61 11.54
CA TRP A 81 -3.46 -13.95 12.28
C TRP A 81 -3.99 -12.74 13.05
N ARG A 82 -5.20 -12.27 12.72
CA ARG A 82 -5.92 -11.20 13.46
C ARG A 82 -5.03 -9.99 13.81
N GLY A 83 -4.48 -9.32 12.80
CA GLY A 83 -3.61 -8.15 13.00
C GLY A 83 -2.17 -8.46 13.43
N ARG A 84 -1.87 -9.69 13.86
CA ARG A 84 -0.50 -10.12 14.21
C ARG A 84 0.20 -10.80 13.03
N ILE A 85 1.46 -10.44 12.82
CA ILE A 85 2.34 -10.99 11.77
C ILE A 85 3.59 -11.55 12.44
N ASP A 86 3.71 -12.87 12.48
CA ASP A 86 4.89 -13.57 12.97
C ASP A 86 5.79 -13.91 11.77
N ILE A 87 6.94 -13.23 11.69
CA ILE A 87 7.95 -13.42 10.66
C ILE A 87 8.98 -14.42 11.18
N THR A 88 8.84 -15.67 10.75
CA THR A 88 9.60 -16.81 11.27
C THR A 88 10.85 -17.12 10.46
N ASN A 89 10.85 -16.76 9.18
CA ASN A 89 11.90 -17.16 8.24
C ASN A 89 12.08 -16.12 7.12
N SER A 90 13.14 -16.25 6.35
CA SER A 90 13.45 -15.34 5.24
C SER A 90 14.37 -15.99 4.21
N PHE A 91 14.38 -15.48 2.99
CA PHE A 91 15.39 -15.86 2.00
C PHE A 91 15.84 -14.67 1.15
N ALA A 92 17.09 -14.73 0.69
CA ALA A 92 17.71 -13.76 -0.20
C ALA A 92 17.09 -13.84 -1.60
N VAL A 93 16.90 -12.70 -2.28
CA VAL A 93 16.53 -12.66 -3.70
C VAL A 93 17.62 -11.92 -4.48
N PRO A 94 18.03 -12.40 -5.66
CA PRO A 94 18.90 -11.64 -6.55
C PRO A 94 18.29 -10.26 -6.84
N PHE A 95 19.00 -9.22 -6.45
CA PHE A 95 18.53 -7.85 -6.48
C PHE A 95 19.67 -6.90 -6.83
N GLU A 96 19.40 -5.96 -7.73
CA GLU A 96 20.37 -4.94 -8.15
C GLU A 96 19.67 -3.57 -8.28
N GLU A 97 20.38 -2.51 -7.94
CA GLU A 97 19.94 -1.12 -8.11
C GLU A 97 21.06 -0.32 -8.78
N ASP A 98 20.69 0.54 -9.71
CA ASP A 98 21.64 1.52 -10.26
C ASP A 98 21.90 2.62 -9.22
N LEU A 99 23.18 2.83 -8.90
CA LEU A 99 23.60 3.82 -7.89
C LEU A 99 23.47 5.28 -8.38
N LYS A 100 23.36 5.50 -9.68
CA LYS A 100 23.23 6.81 -10.32
C LYS A 100 21.78 7.13 -10.66
N ASN A 101 21.00 6.13 -11.07
CA ASN A 101 19.57 6.28 -11.38
C ASN A 101 18.72 5.37 -10.48
N PRO A 102 18.17 5.89 -9.37
CA PRO A 102 17.35 5.10 -8.46
C PRO A 102 16.21 4.36 -9.17
N LEU A 103 15.58 4.95 -10.19
CA LEU A 103 14.44 4.34 -10.90
C LEU A 103 14.78 3.03 -11.62
N VAL A 104 16.07 2.69 -11.79
CA VAL A 104 16.51 1.47 -12.44
C VAL A 104 16.91 0.45 -11.37
N TRP A 105 16.11 -0.59 -11.24
CA TRP A 105 16.36 -1.72 -10.35
C TRP A 105 15.90 -3.04 -10.98
N TYR A 106 16.41 -4.14 -10.45
CA TYR A 106 16.11 -5.49 -10.89
C TYR A 106 15.87 -6.39 -9.68
N LEU A 107 14.84 -7.24 -9.77
CA LEU A 107 14.53 -8.30 -8.80
C LEU A 107 14.13 -9.55 -9.58
N ASP A 108 14.75 -10.68 -9.28
CA ASP A 108 14.47 -11.93 -9.98
C ASP A 108 13.16 -12.58 -9.48
N HIS A 109 12.06 -12.33 -10.21
CA HIS A 109 10.75 -12.89 -9.90
C HIS A 109 10.69 -14.42 -10.04
N ASN A 110 11.39 -14.99 -11.02
CA ASN A 110 11.39 -16.44 -11.26
C ASN A 110 12.08 -17.18 -10.11
N TYR A 111 13.19 -16.62 -9.63
CA TYR A 111 13.88 -17.14 -8.45
C TYR A 111 12.97 -17.04 -7.21
N LEU A 112 12.32 -15.90 -7.00
CA LEU A 112 11.41 -15.68 -5.87
C LEU A 112 10.31 -16.74 -5.85
N GLU A 113 9.60 -16.94 -6.95
CA GLU A 113 8.49 -17.90 -7.04
C GLU A 113 8.96 -19.34 -6.84
N SER A 114 10.07 -19.72 -7.50
CA SER A 114 10.64 -21.06 -7.40
C SER A 114 11.11 -21.37 -5.97
N MET A 115 11.78 -20.41 -5.33
CA MET A 115 12.27 -20.57 -3.95
C MET A 115 11.11 -20.65 -2.96
N PHE A 116 10.10 -19.78 -3.11
CA PHE A 116 8.90 -19.85 -2.27
C PHE A 116 8.16 -21.19 -2.42
N TYR A 117 8.05 -21.71 -3.65
CA TYR A 117 7.47 -23.02 -3.90
C TYR A 117 8.23 -24.15 -3.18
N MET A 118 9.56 -24.07 -3.07
CA MET A 118 10.34 -25.03 -2.29
C MET A 118 10.08 -24.90 -0.78
N PHE A 119 10.04 -23.69 -0.22
CA PHE A 119 9.68 -23.49 1.18
C PHE A 119 8.30 -24.05 1.51
N LYS A 120 7.33 -23.88 0.59
CA LYS A 120 5.99 -24.46 0.73
C LYS A 120 5.96 -25.98 0.83
N LYS A 121 6.88 -26.68 0.17
CA LYS A 121 6.99 -28.15 0.28
C LYS A 121 7.50 -28.59 1.65
N ILE A 122 8.32 -27.78 2.31
CA ILE A 122 8.86 -28.06 3.64
C ILE A 122 7.86 -27.69 4.72
N ASN A 123 7.25 -26.50 4.61
CA ASN A 123 6.25 -26.03 5.56
C ASN A 123 5.10 -25.31 4.84
N ALA A 124 3.96 -26.01 4.74
CA ALA A 124 2.77 -25.48 4.07
C ALA A 124 2.15 -24.25 4.76
N LYS A 125 2.46 -24.01 6.05
CA LYS A 125 1.94 -22.86 6.79
C LYS A 125 2.65 -21.56 6.43
N GLU A 126 3.92 -21.60 6.01
CA GLU A 126 4.66 -20.39 5.65
C GLU A 126 4.05 -19.71 4.43
N ARG A 127 3.86 -18.39 4.53
CA ARG A 127 3.42 -17.52 3.44
C ARG A 127 4.42 -16.39 3.28
N ILE A 128 4.48 -15.82 2.07
CA ILE A 128 5.10 -14.52 1.88
C ILE A 128 4.25 -13.50 2.64
N VAL A 129 4.83 -12.91 3.69
CA VAL A 129 4.19 -11.86 4.50
C VAL A 129 4.73 -10.47 4.17
N GLY A 130 5.79 -10.40 3.37
CA GLY A 130 6.40 -9.15 2.94
C GLY A 130 7.85 -9.33 2.50
N PHE A 131 8.65 -8.30 2.68
CA PHE A 131 10.04 -8.26 2.26
C PHE A 131 10.89 -7.45 3.22
N TYR A 132 12.19 -7.72 3.22
CA TYR A 132 13.17 -6.90 3.91
C TYR A 132 14.10 -6.21 2.93
N SER A 133 14.65 -5.09 3.37
CA SER A 133 15.86 -4.56 2.75
C SER A 133 16.87 -4.20 3.83
N THR A 134 18.16 -4.25 3.48
CA THR A 134 19.18 -3.67 4.33
C THR A 134 19.23 -2.16 4.11
N GLY A 135 19.20 -1.43 5.21
CA GLY A 135 19.08 0.02 5.19
C GLY A 135 20.24 0.72 5.87
N PRO A 136 20.14 2.06 5.91
CA PRO A 136 19.47 2.56 7.10
C PRO A 136 18.19 3.36 6.87
N LYS A 137 17.80 3.63 5.62
CA LYS A 137 16.65 4.48 5.28
C LYS A 137 15.84 3.86 4.13
N ILE A 138 14.56 4.21 4.10
CA ILE A 138 13.65 3.94 2.98
C ILE A 138 14.18 4.65 1.73
N LYS A 139 14.01 4.01 0.56
CA LYS A 139 14.27 4.55 -0.77
C LYS A 139 12.98 4.63 -1.57
N GLU A 140 12.95 5.48 -2.60
CA GLU A 140 11.78 5.66 -3.48
C GLU A 140 11.35 4.35 -4.17
N ASN A 141 12.33 3.53 -4.59
CA ASN A 141 12.11 2.22 -5.19
C ASN A 141 11.32 1.25 -4.31
N ASP A 142 11.32 1.45 -2.98
CA ASP A 142 10.62 0.57 -2.06
C ASP A 142 9.12 0.53 -2.33
N LEU A 143 8.54 1.60 -2.89
CA LEU A 143 7.14 1.62 -3.31
C LEU A 143 6.89 0.68 -4.49
N GLN A 144 7.78 0.68 -5.48
CA GLN A 144 7.66 -0.20 -6.64
C GLN A 144 7.94 -1.66 -6.27
N ILE A 145 8.86 -1.89 -5.33
CA ILE A 145 9.11 -3.24 -4.78
C ILE A 145 7.88 -3.71 -3.98
N ASP A 146 7.25 -2.84 -3.18
CA ASP A 146 6.01 -3.15 -2.46
C ASP A 146 4.89 -3.60 -3.41
N GLU A 147 4.71 -2.91 -4.55
CA GLU A 147 3.75 -3.31 -5.59
C GLU A 147 4.00 -4.72 -6.15
N VAL A 148 5.27 -5.14 -6.25
CA VAL A 148 5.60 -6.52 -6.60
C VAL A 148 5.12 -7.49 -5.53
N PHE A 149 5.39 -7.20 -4.25
CA PHE A 149 5.01 -8.07 -3.14
C PHE A 149 3.50 -8.12 -2.90
N ARG A 150 2.75 -7.10 -3.32
CA ARG A 150 1.28 -7.09 -3.28
C ARG A 150 0.62 -8.21 -4.11
N ARG A 151 1.34 -8.81 -5.04
CA ARG A 151 0.89 -10.00 -5.79
C ARG A 151 0.83 -11.26 -4.92
N PHE A 152 1.57 -11.28 -3.81
CA PHE A 152 1.67 -12.45 -2.91
C PHE A 152 0.94 -12.25 -1.57
N SER A 153 0.82 -11.00 -1.10
CA SER A 153 0.13 -10.62 0.14
C SER A 153 -0.68 -9.34 -0.10
N SER A 154 -1.91 -9.25 0.39
CA SER A 154 -2.74 -8.04 0.25
C SER A 154 -2.17 -6.83 0.99
N ALA A 155 -1.48 -7.07 2.10
CA ALA A 155 -0.83 -6.07 2.94
C ALA A 155 0.57 -6.57 3.30
N PRO A 156 1.54 -6.49 2.38
CA PRO A 156 2.91 -6.91 2.67
C PRO A 156 3.55 -5.98 3.72
N VAL A 157 4.34 -6.56 4.62
CA VAL A 157 5.15 -5.79 5.56
C VAL A 157 6.53 -5.54 4.97
N PHE A 158 6.95 -4.28 4.99
CA PHE A 158 8.32 -3.91 4.66
C PHE A 158 9.16 -3.73 5.93
N VAL A 159 10.23 -4.53 6.08
CA VAL A 159 11.14 -4.45 7.24
C VAL A 159 12.51 -3.93 6.80
N ILE A 160 12.96 -2.83 7.41
CA ILE A 160 14.33 -2.34 7.23
C ILE A 160 15.21 -2.89 8.36
N ILE A 161 16.28 -3.58 7.97
CA ILE A 161 17.25 -4.14 8.92
C ILE A 161 18.56 -3.34 8.82
N ASP A 162 18.92 -2.62 9.91
CA ASP A 162 20.20 -1.91 10.01
C ASP A 162 21.32 -2.91 10.36
N VAL A 163 22.12 -3.24 9.36
CA VAL A 163 23.25 -4.20 9.48
C VAL A 163 24.54 -3.54 9.97
N ARG A 164 24.54 -2.22 10.19
CA ARG A 164 25.73 -1.50 10.65
C ARG A 164 25.94 -1.77 12.12
N ARG A 165 27.16 -2.16 12.49
CA ARG A 165 27.57 -2.24 13.89
C ARG A 165 27.61 -0.84 14.49
N ARG A 166 26.57 -0.47 15.22
CA ARG A 166 26.56 0.76 16.00
C ARG A 166 27.07 0.46 17.41
N TRP A 167 28.39 0.43 17.57
CA TRP A 167 28.98 0.53 18.90
C TRP A 167 28.79 1.97 19.38
N ARG A 168 27.92 2.19 20.36
CA ARG A 168 27.98 3.44 21.14
C ARG A 168 28.86 3.12 22.36
N GLY A 169 30.04 3.73 22.39
CA GLY A 169 30.83 3.86 23.62
C GLY A 169 30.27 4.96 24.50
#